data_AF-A0A0R0LGD7-F1
#
_entry.id   AF-A0A0R0LGD7-F1
#
_cell.length_a   1.000
_cell.length_b   1.000
_cell.length_c   1.000
_cell.angle_alpha   90.00
_cell.angle_beta   90.00
_cell.angle_gamma   90.00
#
_symmetry.space_group_name_H-M   'P 1'
#
loop_
_entity.id
_entity.type
_entity.pdbx_description
1 polymer ?
#
loop_
_entity_poly.entity_id
_entity_poly.type
_entity_poly.pdbx_seq_one_letter_code
_entity_poly.pdbx_strand_id
1 'polypeptide(L)'
;MKRLFSQGLFAALALCAFSTSYAASSPEVEALVKEGHRLFTTEKFNGNGRVCETCHVAGGKTAGHLPNGKPMPSLMNAAAVFPRVRHGQVTSLEDQVRKCVGGAIEGTPPEYGSKELGALSVYITSLSEGKAIELGGTPQ
;
A
#
# COMPACT_ATOMS: atom_id res chain seq x y z
N MET A 1 6.60 -53.69 51.35
CA MET A 1 6.40 -54.04 49.92
C MET A 1 5.74 -52.86 49.21
N LYS A 2 6.37 -52.38 48.12
CA LYS A 2 5.81 -51.63 46.97
C LYS A 2 4.94 -50.40 47.30
N ARG A 3 5.51 -49.19 47.43
CA ARG A 3 5.65 -48.18 46.35
C ARG A 3 4.45 -48.08 45.40
N LEU A 4 3.74 -46.97 45.44
CA LEU A 4 3.23 -46.26 44.26
C LEU A 4 2.97 -44.79 44.63
N PHE A 5 4.05 -44.00 44.55
CA PHE A 5 3.97 -42.56 44.31
C PHE A 5 3.50 -42.40 42.86
N SER A 6 2.26 -41.94 42.65
CA SER A 6 1.85 -41.42 41.35
C SER A 6 2.03 -39.92 41.36
N GLN A 7 3.20 -39.48 40.92
CA GLN A 7 3.49 -38.08 40.62
C GLN A 7 2.58 -37.63 39.48
N GLY A 8 1.53 -36.88 39.81
CA GLY A 8 0.79 -36.09 38.84
C GLY A 8 1.66 -34.93 38.38
N LEU A 9 2.44 -35.16 37.32
CA LEU A 9 3.17 -34.11 36.61
C LEU A 9 2.13 -33.22 35.93
N PHE A 10 1.72 -32.15 36.62
CA PHE A 10 1.00 -31.05 35.99
C PHE A 10 1.95 -30.39 35.00
N ALA A 11 1.89 -30.82 33.74
CA ALA A 11 2.47 -30.09 32.63
C ALA A 11 1.75 -28.74 32.55
N ALA A 12 2.37 -27.71 33.12
CA ALA A 12 1.97 -26.33 32.93
C ALA A 12 2.12 -26.03 31.43
N LEU A 13 1.02 -26.14 30.70
CA LEU A 13 0.90 -25.68 29.33
C LEU A 13 1.03 -24.17 29.39
N ALA A 14 2.25 -23.66 29.25
CA ALA A 14 2.49 -22.25 29.04
C ALA A 14 1.85 -21.88 27.70
N LEU A 15 0.58 -21.45 27.74
CA LEU A 15 -0.03 -20.69 26.66
C LEU A 15 0.77 -19.40 26.55
N CYS A 16 1.84 -19.44 25.77
CA CYS A 16 2.35 -18.25 25.11
C CYS A 16 1.22 -17.77 24.19
N ALA A 17 0.33 -16.94 24.73
CA ALA A 17 -0.54 -16.10 23.93
C ALA A 17 0.39 -15.25 23.08
N PHE A 18 0.60 -15.68 21.83
CA PHE A 18 1.13 -14.83 20.79
C PHE A 18 0.08 -13.74 20.60
N SER A 19 0.25 -12.63 21.33
CA SER A 19 -0.43 -11.38 21.05
C SER A 19 0.04 -10.95 19.67
N THR A 20 -0.66 -11.40 18.62
CA THR A 20 -0.57 -10.76 17.32
C THR A 20 -1.22 -9.40 17.50
N SER A 21 -0.46 -8.44 18.03
CA SER A 21 -0.82 -7.03 18.00
C SER A 21 -0.68 -6.57 16.54
N TYR A 22 -1.63 -6.97 15.70
CA TYR A 22 -1.98 -6.15 14.57
C TYR A 22 -2.62 -4.92 15.19
N ALA A 23 -1.84 -3.86 15.40
CA ALA A 23 -2.41 -2.59 15.82
C ALA A 23 -3.46 -2.21 14.77
N ALA A 24 -4.73 -2.14 15.18
CA ALA A 24 -5.77 -1.55 14.34
C ALA A 24 -5.28 -0.16 13.92
N SER A 25 -5.42 0.17 12.63
CA SER A 25 -5.10 1.49 12.11
C SER A 25 -5.80 2.56 12.93
N SER A 26 -5.14 3.68 13.24
CA SER A 26 -5.80 4.77 13.96
C SER A 26 -6.92 5.36 13.09
N PRO A 27 -7.96 6.00 13.70
CA PRO A 27 -9.00 6.68 12.95
C PRO A 27 -8.46 7.73 11.96
N GLU A 28 -7.31 8.36 12.27
CA GLU A 28 -6.68 9.30 11.34
C GLU A 28 -6.15 8.59 10.08
N VAL A 29 -5.56 7.40 10.22
CA VAL A 29 -5.09 6.60 9.08
C VAL A 29 -6.28 6.15 8.23
N GLU A 30 -7.37 5.69 8.84
CA GLU A 30 -8.57 5.30 8.09
C GLU A 30 -9.18 6.46 7.30
N ALA A 31 -9.22 7.66 7.89
CA ALA A 31 -9.67 8.87 7.22
C ALA A 31 -8.78 9.21 6.01
N LEU A 32 -7.46 9.05 6.15
CA LEU A 32 -6.50 9.28 5.06
C LEU A 32 -6.61 8.22 3.96
N VAL A 33 -6.84 6.94 4.30
CA VAL A 33 -7.12 5.88 3.32
C VAL A 33 -8.37 6.23 2.51
N LYS A 34 -9.45 6.66 3.17
CA LYS A 34 -10.70 7.06 2.52
C LYS A 34 -10.50 8.27 1.61
N GLU A 35 -9.78 9.29 2.08
CA GLU A 35 -9.51 10.49 1.29
C GLU A 35 -8.59 10.18 0.10
N GLY A 36 -7.55 9.37 0.30
CA GLY A 36 -6.67 8.93 -0.77
C GLY A 36 -7.40 8.13 -1.83
N HIS A 37 -8.34 7.25 -1.44
CA HIS A 37 -9.22 6.54 -2.38
C HIS A 37 -10.11 7.51 -3.16
N ARG A 38 -10.69 8.53 -2.50
CA ARG A 38 -11.48 9.56 -3.18
C ARG A 38 -10.63 10.29 -4.21
N LEU A 39 -9.45 10.77 -3.83
CA LEU A 39 -8.52 11.43 -4.75
C LEU A 39 -8.16 10.52 -5.94
N PHE A 40 -7.82 9.26 -5.66
CA PHE A 40 -7.44 8.28 -6.68
C PHE A 40 -8.53 8.06 -7.75
N THR A 41 -9.80 8.07 -7.33
CA THR A 41 -10.95 7.74 -8.19
C THR A 41 -11.61 8.97 -8.80
N THR A 42 -11.37 10.18 -8.27
CA THR A 42 -12.12 11.38 -8.68
C THR A 42 -11.27 12.60 -9.00
N GLU A 43 -10.05 12.70 -8.47
CA GLU A 43 -9.23 13.91 -8.61
C GLU A 43 -8.49 13.95 -9.96
N LYS A 44 -8.67 15.07 -10.66
CA LYS A 44 -8.13 15.31 -12.00
C LYS A 44 -6.88 16.18 -11.97
N PHE A 45 -6.59 16.83 -10.84
CA PHE A 45 -5.42 17.70 -10.67
C PHE A 45 -5.30 18.77 -11.76
N ASN A 46 -6.42 19.35 -12.20
CA ASN A 46 -6.49 20.30 -13.33
C ASN A 46 -5.92 19.77 -14.67
N GLY A 47 -5.85 18.44 -14.84
CA GLY A 47 -5.29 17.80 -16.02
C GLY A 47 -6.30 17.49 -17.12
N ASN A 48 -5.97 16.50 -17.95
CA ASN A 48 -6.68 16.09 -19.17
C ASN A 48 -8.01 15.35 -18.95
N GLY A 49 -8.61 15.48 -17.77
CA GLY A 49 -9.88 14.84 -17.39
C GLY A 49 -9.76 13.40 -16.88
N ARG A 50 -8.57 12.79 -16.96
CA ARG A 50 -8.29 11.47 -16.39
C ARG A 50 -8.06 11.55 -14.88
N VAL A 51 -8.21 10.40 -14.22
CA VAL A 51 -7.91 10.17 -12.80
C VAL A 51 -7.00 8.93 -12.69
N CYS A 52 -6.47 8.62 -11.51
CA CYS A 52 -5.61 7.44 -11.34
C CYS A 52 -6.34 6.14 -11.75
N GLU A 53 -7.63 6.02 -11.36
CA GLU A 53 -8.46 4.87 -11.69
C GLU A 53 -8.74 4.70 -13.19
N THR A 54 -8.54 5.74 -14.02
CA THR A 54 -8.65 5.60 -15.48
C THR A 54 -7.73 4.49 -16.00
N CYS A 55 -6.55 4.31 -15.40
CA CYS A 55 -5.62 3.24 -15.79
C CYS A 55 -5.51 2.15 -14.71
N HIS A 56 -5.48 2.54 -13.43
CA HIS A 56 -5.39 1.64 -12.30
C HIS A 56 -6.79 1.27 -11.77
N VAL A 57 -7.48 0.41 -12.52
CA VAL A 57 -8.89 0.05 -12.27
C VAL A 57 -9.13 -0.64 -10.92
N ALA A 58 -10.40 -0.67 -10.50
CA ALA A 58 -10.84 -1.28 -9.24
C ALA A 58 -10.07 -0.74 -8.03
N GLY A 59 -9.87 0.58 -7.99
CA GLY A 59 -9.05 1.25 -6.98
C GLY A 59 -7.57 0.83 -7.00
N GLY A 60 -7.07 0.25 -8.08
CA GLY A 60 -5.71 -0.28 -8.19
C GLY A 60 -5.51 -1.69 -7.62
N LYS A 61 -6.58 -2.38 -7.22
CA LYS A 61 -6.50 -3.73 -6.61
C LYS A 61 -6.30 -4.84 -7.64
N THR A 62 -6.55 -4.59 -8.91
CA THR A 62 -6.36 -5.57 -9.99
C THR A 62 -5.39 -5.04 -11.03
N ALA A 63 -4.99 -5.90 -11.96
CA ALA A 63 -4.27 -5.47 -13.15
C ALA A 63 -5.06 -4.36 -13.87
N GLY A 64 -4.34 -3.30 -14.21
CA GLY A 64 -4.87 -2.13 -14.92
C GLY A 64 -4.56 -2.20 -16.42
N HIS A 65 -4.80 -1.08 -17.10
CA HIS A 65 -4.47 -0.93 -18.51
C HIS A 65 -4.19 0.54 -18.85
N LEU A 66 -3.26 0.77 -19.78
CA LEU A 66 -3.04 2.08 -20.36
C LEU A 66 -4.20 2.44 -21.32
N PRO A 67 -4.37 3.71 -21.71
CA PRO A 67 -5.41 4.12 -22.66
C PRO A 67 -5.34 3.42 -24.02
N ASN A 68 -4.19 2.89 -24.40
CA ASN A 68 -3.99 2.09 -25.61
C ASN A 68 -4.26 0.58 -25.41
N GLY A 69 -4.79 0.18 -24.26
CA GLY A 69 -5.13 -1.20 -23.93
C GLY A 69 -3.97 -2.07 -23.42
N LYS A 70 -2.73 -1.56 -23.37
CA LYS A 70 -1.59 -2.34 -22.84
C LYS A 70 -1.79 -2.61 -21.35
N PRO A 71 -1.61 -3.86 -20.87
CA PRO A 71 -1.83 -4.19 -19.46
C PRO A 71 -0.83 -3.50 -18.54
N MET A 72 -1.26 -3.26 -17.31
CA MET A 72 -0.46 -2.73 -16.21
C MET A 72 -0.60 -3.62 -14.98
N PRO A 73 0.44 -3.74 -14.15
CA PRO A 73 0.36 -4.47 -12.89
C PRO A 73 -0.65 -3.80 -11.94
N SER A 74 -1.08 -4.56 -10.94
CA SER A 74 -1.84 -4.02 -9.81
C SER A 74 -0.96 -3.10 -8.96
N LEU A 75 -1.59 -2.38 -8.04
CA LEU A 75 -0.90 -1.60 -7.02
C LEU A 75 -0.78 -2.35 -5.68
N MET A 76 -1.18 -3.62 -5.62
CA MET A 76 -1.25 -4.42 -4.38
C MET A 76 0.10 -4.71 -3.72
N ASN A 77 1.22 -4.42 -4.38
CA ASN A 77 2.55 -4.50 -3.77
C ASN A 77 3.36 -3.22 -4.02
N ALA A 78 2.72 -2.13 -4.45
CA ALA A 78 3.42 -0.93 -4.85
C ALA A 78 4.32 -0.41 -3.71
N ALA A 79 3.78 -0.22 -2.51
CA ALA A 79 4.55 0.31 -1.38
C ALA A 79 5.60 -0.69 -0.86
N ALA A 80 5.42 -1.99 -1.08
CA ALA A 80 6.40 -3.01 -0.71
C ALA A 80 7.68 -2.95 -1.55
N VAL A 81 7.60 -2.46 -2.79
CA VAL A 81 8.74 -2.43 -3.73
C VAL A 81 9.34 -1.03 -3.90
N PHE A 82 8.76 0.01 -3.30
CA PHE A 82 9.33 1.36 -3.24
C PHE A 82 10.09 1.59 -1.91
N PRO A 83 11.10 2.49 -1.85
CA PRO A 83 11.67 3.25 -2.96
C PRO A 83 12.39 2.35 -3.97
N ARG A 84 12.51 2.82 -5.22
CA ARG A 84 13.21 2.11 -6.29
C ARG A 84 14.42 2.90 -6.76
N VAL A 85 15.48 2.17 -7.12
CA VAL A 85 16.61 2.74 -7.86
C VAL A 85 16.48 2.37 -9.34
N ARG A 86 16.51 3.38 -10.21
CA ARG A 86 16.51 3.22 -11.66
C ARG A 86 17.50 4.21 -12.26
N HIS A 87 18.42 3.71 -13.09
CA HIS A 87 19.48 4.51 -13.71
C HIS A 87 20.26 5.38 -12.69
N GLY A 88 20.55 4.83 -11.51
CA GLY A 88 21.28 5.54 -10.44
C GLY A 88 20.47 6.57 -9.66
N GLN A 89 19.18 6.75 -9.96
CA GLN A 89 18.30 7.68 -9.24
C GLN A 89 17.35 6.92 -8.32
N VAL A 90 17.21 7.41 -7.09
CA VAL A 90 16.20 6.94 -6.13
C VAL A 90 14.87 7.62 -6.47
N THR A 91 13.80 6.84 -6.54
CA THR A 91 12.43 7.30 -6.73
C THR A 91 11.57 6.76 -5.59
N SER A 92 10.98 7.64 -4.81
CA SER A 92 10.01 7.30 -3.77
C SER A 92 8.64 6.96 -4.36
N LEU A 93 7.72 6.46 -3.52
CA LEU A 93 6.32 6.29 -3.91
C LEU A 93 5.69 7.63 -4.31
N GLU A 94 5.98 8.69 -3.55
CA GLU A 94 5.48 10.05 -3.78
C GLU A 94 5.98 10.63 -5.11
N ASP A 95 7.25 10.42 -5.46
CA ASP A 95 7.79 10.80 -6.76
C ASP A 95 7.05 10.09 -7.89
N GLN A 96 6.70 8.81 -7.70
CA GLN A 96 5.94 8.05 -8.69
C GLN A 96 4.50 8.57 -8.83
N VAL A 97 3.84 8.92 -7.72
CA VAL A 97 2.50 9.55 -7.73
C VAL A 97 2.55 10.88 -8.48
N ARG A 98 3.48 11.77 -8.12
CA ARG A 98 3.65 13.07 -8.78
C ARG A 98 3.96 12.91 -10.27
N LYS A 99 4.81 11.95 -10.65
CA LYS A 99 5.10 11.63 -12.07
C LYS A 99 3.87 11.12 -12.82
N CYS A 100 3.01 10.33 -12.17
CA CYS A 100 1.74 9.90 -12.76
C CYS A 100 0.83 11.10 -13.01
N VAL A 101 0.66 11.97 -12.02
CA VAL A 101 -0.17 13.17 -12.14
C VAL A 101 0.34 14.10 -13.25
N GLY A 102 1.63 14.42 -13.25
CA GLY A 102 2.19 15.33 -14.25
C GLY A 102 2.32 14.73 -15.65
N GLY A 103 2.45 13.40 -15.76
CA GLY A 103 2.70 12.73 -17.04
C GLY A 103 1.46 12.09 -17.68
N ALA A 104 0.70 11.31 -16.93
CA ALA A 104 -0.44 10.55 -17.48
C ALA A 104 -1.76 11.33 -17.38
N ILE A 105 -1.97 11.99 -16.24
CA ILE A 105 -3.11 12.89 -16.04
C ILE A 105 -2.82 14.27 -16.66
N GLU A 106 -1.54 14.61 -16.89
CA GLU A 106 -1.11 15.91 -17.42
C GLU A 106 -1.65 17.08 -16.57
N GLY A 107 -1.76 16.86 -15.26
CA GLY A 107 -2.23 17.82 -14.28
C GLY A 107 -1.10 18.47 -13.49
N THR A 108 -1.46 19.27 -12.49
CA THR A 108 -0.54 19.85 -11.50
C THR A 108 -0.23 18.83 -10.40
N PRO A 109 1.01 18.31 -10.29
CA PRO A 109 1.35 17.35 -9.24
C PRO A 109 1.15 17.95 -7.83
N PRO A 110 0.55 17.23 -6.87
CA PRO A 110 0.38 17.72 -5.52
C PRO A 110 1.74 17.92 -4.85
N GLU A 111 1.92 19.04 -4.15
CA GLU A 111 3.19 19.43 -3.51
C GLU A 111 3.71 18.39 -2.51
N TYR A 112 5.04 18.31 -2.36
CA TYR A 112 5.61 17.47 -1.32
C TYR A 112 5.13 17.92 0.06
N GLY A 113 4.72 16.95 0.89
CA GLY A 113 4.15 17.21 2.22
C GLY A 113 2.71 17.75 2.20
N SER A 114 2.06 17.88 1.04
CA SER A 114 0.64 18.26 0.99
C SER A 114 -0.25 17.15 1.56
N LYS A 115 -1.43 17.53 2.05
CA LYS A 115 -2.42 16.56 2.55
C LYS A 115 -2.87 15.60 1.45
N GLU A 116 -3.00 16.08 0.20
CA GLU A 116 -3.40 15.25 -0.93
C GLU A 116 -2.34 14.18 -1.24
N LEU A 117 -1.06 14.58 -1.33
CA LEU A 117 0.00 13.62 -1.61
C LEU A 117 0.14 12.61 -0.47
N GLY A 118 0.06 13.07 0.78
CA GLY A 118 0.05 12.19 1.96
C GLY A 118 -1.10 11.20 1.95
N ALA A 119 -2.33 11.65 1.65
CA ALA A 119 -3.50 10.77 1.57
C ALA A 119 -3.37 9.72 0.44
N LEU A 120 -2.88 10.12 -0.74
CA LEU A 120 -2.60 9.18 -1.83
C LEU A 120 -1.53 8.15 -1.44
N SER A 121 -0.44 8.59 -0.80
CA SER A 121 0.61 7.70 -0.29
C SER A 121 0.07 6.69 0.71
N VAL A 122 -0.75 7.13 1.67
CA VAL A 122 -1.38 6.25 2.67
C VAL A 122 -2.33 5.26 1.99
N TYR A 123 -3.18 5.72 1.06
CA TYR A 123 -4.09 4.84 0.34
C TYR A 123 -3.34 3.76 -0.45
N ILE A 124 -2.34 4.13 -1.27
CA ILE A 124 -1.56 3.16 -2.05
C ILE A 124 -0.77 2.20 -1.14
N THR A 125 -0.28 2.70 0.00
CA THR A 125 0.39 1.86 1.00
C THR A 125 -0.55 0.85 1.62
N SER A 126 -1.81 1.23 1.93
CA SER A 126 -2.82 0.30 2.46
C SER A 126 -3.11 -0.86 1.50
N LEU A 127 -2.98 -0.66 0.17
CA LEU A 127 -3.15 -1.74 -0.80
C LEU A 127 -2.06 -2.81 -0.69
N SER A 128 -0.92 -2.48 -0.07
CA SER A 128 0.23 -3.38 0.12
C SER A 128 0.27 -4.03 1.51
N GLU A 129 -0.75 -3.88 2.33
CA GLU A 129 -0.81 -4.52 3.64
C GLU A 129 -0.64 -6.04 3.56
N GLY A 130 0.16 -6.59 4.47
CA GLY A 130 0.50 -8.01 4.51
C GLY A 130 1.54 -8.46 3.48
N LYS A 131 2.03 -7.58 2.59
CA LYS A 131 3.17 -7.88 1.72
C LYS A 131 4.49 -7.68 2.46
N ALA A 132 5.46 -8.57 2.21
CA ALA A 132 6.82 -8.38 2.67
C ALA A 132 7.46 -7.18 1.94
N ILE A 133 8.28 -6.40 2.65
CA ILE A 133 9.09 -5.36 2.01
C ILE A 133 10.12 -6.03 1.10
N GLU A 134 10.10 -5.68 -0.17
CA GLU A 134 10.95 -6.22 -1.23
C GLU A 134 11.61 -5.05 -1.98
N LEU A 135 12.57 -4.39 -1.35
CA LEU A 135 13.26 -3.24 -1.95
C LEU A 135 13.90 -3.61 -3.29
N GLY A 136 13.52 -2.89 -4.35
CA GLY A 136 13.97 -3.19 -5.72
C GLY A 136 13.20 -4.32 -6.42
N GLY A 137 12.17 -4.88 -5.78
CA GLY A 137 11.27 -5.88 -6.32
C GLY A 137 10.44 -5.39 -7.52
N THR A 138 9.65 -6.30 -8.07
CA THR A 138 8.84 -6.07 -9.28
C THR A 138 7.37 -5.84 -8.90
N PRO A 139 6.68 -4.84 -9.48
CA PRO A 139 5.23 -4.71 -9.36
C PRO A 139 4.49 -5.98 -9.84
N GLN A 140 3.43 -6.38 -9.14
CA GLN A 140 2.64 -7.58 -9.42
C GLN A 140 1.32 -7.28 -10.10
#